data_AF-A0A2D6E6B8-F1
#
_entry.id   AF-A0A2D6E6B8-F1
#
_cell.length_a   1.000
_cell.length_b   1.000
_cell.length_c   1.000
_cell.angle_alpha   90.00
_cell.angle_beta   90.00
_cell.angle_gamma   90.00
#
_symmetry.space_group_name_H-M   'P 1'
#
loop_
_entity.id
_entity.type
_entity.pdbx_description
1 polymer ?
#
loop_
_entity_poly.entity_id
_entity_poly.type
_entity_poly.pdbx_seq_one_letter_code
_entity_poly.pdbx_strand_id
1 'polypeptide(L)'
;NNNVILDLMIHDVDIIRFLFGNVDMKRGINRIFKERGGTVYALFSFLYKDIVFSLESSWISPEKRRVIKILTPNTRYECDLIAQTIRKRSKLGIQDSLIIKKKQPLEEEIFNFIKFINNEPHEKCTLEESIKNLEIVCEHE
;
A
#
# COMPACT_ATOMS: atom_id res chain seq x y z
N ASN A 1 15.66 -3.95 -12.86
CA ASN A 1 15.35 -3.68 -11.45
C ASN A 1 15.25 -4.98 -10.70
N ASN A 2 16.14 -5.23 -9.74
CA ASN A 2 16.00 -6.32 -8.78
C ASN A 2 15.72 -5.70 -7.40
N ASN A 3 14.61 -4.97 -7.25
CA ASN A 3 14.28 -4.39 -5.96
C ASN A 3 12.78 -4.41 -5.69
N VAL A 4 12.38 -5.31 -4.80
CA VAL A 4 11.00 -5.46 -4.32
C VAL A 4 10.43 -4.18 -3.70
N ILE A 5 11.28 -3.28 -3.18
CA ILE A 5 10.84 -2.01 -2.59
C ILE A 5 10.30 -1.09 -3.69
N LEU A 6 11.09 -0.89 -4.76
CA LEU A 6 10.70 -0.05 -5.90
C LEU A 6 9.54 -0.65 -6.69
N ASP A 7 9.51 -1.97 -6.83
CA ASP A 7 8.53 -2.64 -7.69
C ASP A 7 7.22 -2.98 -6.98
N LEU A 8 7.23 -3.26 -5.66
CA LEU A 8 6.03 -3.63 -4.90
C LEU A 8 5.72 -2.64 -3.77
N MET A 9 6.68 -2.33 -2.89
CA MET A 9 6.41 -1.54 -1.68
C MET A 9 6.02 -0.09 -1.98
N ILE A 10 6.44 0.46 -3.13
CA ILE A 10 6.06 1.82 -3.56
C ILE A 10 4.54 2.01 -3.60
N HIS A 11 3.77 0.98 -3.95
CA HIS A 11 2.31 1.03 -3.96
C HIS A 11 1.73 1.12 -2.54
N ASP A 12 2.35 0.44 -1.58
CA ASP A 12 1.94 0.51 -0.18
C ASP A 12 2.23 1.90 0.41
N VAL A 13 3.36 2.52 0.01
CA VAL A 13 3.69 3.92 0.35
C VAL A 13 2.67 4.89 -0.22
N ASP A 14 2.30 4.71 -1.49
CA ASP A 14 1.29 5.53 -2.16
C ASP A 14 -0.07 5.46 -1.43
N ILE A 15 -0.52 4.25 -1.09
CA ILE A 15 -1.77 4.05 -0.33
C ILE A 15 -1.71 4.75 1.04
N ILE A 16 -0.59 4.65 1.75
CA ILE A 16 -0.42 5.34 3.04
C ILE A 16 -0.51 6.86 2.84
N ARG A 17 0.14 7.40 1.81
CA ARG A 17 0.12 8.84 1.55
C ARG A 17 -1.25 9.33 1.10
N PHE A 18 -1.96 8.54 0.31
CA PHE A 18 -3.34 8.81 -0.08
C PHE A 18 -4.27 8.89 1.15
N LEU A 19 -4.16 7.94 2.08
CA LEU A 19 -5.04 7.86 3.26
C LEU A 19 -4.66 8.84 4.38
N PHE A 20 -3.37 9.08 4.60
CA PHE A 20 -2.86 9.81 5.78
C PHE A 20 -2.17 11.14 5.43
N GLY A 21 -2.11 11.49 4.15
CA GLY A 21 -1.48 12.71 3.62
C GLY A 21 0.04 12.59 3.48
N ASN A 22 0.75 13.71 3.58
CA ASN A 22 2.22 13.72 3.50
C ASN A 22 2.85 13.11 4.76
N VAL A 23 2.96 11.78 4.78
CA VAL A 23 3.65 11.00 5.81
C VAL A 23 5.16 11.02 5.53
N ASP A 24 5.95 11.46 6.51
CA ASP A 24 7.43 11.38 6.46
C ASP A 24 7.86 10.05 7.10
N MET A 25 8.52 9.19 6.30
CA MET A 25 8.86 7.82 6.67
C MET A 25 10.25 7.67 7.32
N LYS A 26 10.99 8.76 7.56
CA LYS A 26 12.43 8.75 7.97
C LYS A 26 12.85 7.99 9.23
N ARG A 27 11.94 7.48 10.07
CA ARG A 27 12.29 6.82 11.35
C ARG A 27 11.68 5.43 11.41
N GLY A 28 12.38 4.46 10.80
CA GLY A 28 11.91 3.09 10.77
C GLY A 28 12.95 2.01 11.08
N ILE A 29 12.44 0.85 11.48
CA ILE A 29 13.20 -0.39 11.57
C ILE A 29 13.10 -1.09 10.23
N ASN A 30 14.27 -1.39 9.65
CA ASN A 30 14.36 -1.99 8.34
C ASN A 30 14.93 -3.40 8.46
N ARG A 31 14.26 -4.38 7.87
CA ARG A 31 14.88 -5.66 7.54
C ARG A 31 14.85 -5.84 6.04
N ILE A 32 16.03 -6.03 5.45
CA ILE A 32 16.22 -6.19 4.02
C ILE A 32 16.95 -7.51 3.81
N PHE A 33 16.46 -8.33 2.89
CA PHE A 33 17.15 -9.53 2.45
C PHE A 33 17.40 -9.46 0.95
N LYS A 34 18.66 -9.68 0.57
CA LYS A 34 19.14 -9.58 -0.80
C LYS A 34 19.50 -10.96 -1.33
N GLU A 35 19.06 -11.26 -2.55
CA GLU A 35 19.38 -12.49 -3.29
C GLU A 35 19.53 -12.15 -4.77
N ARG A 36 20.36 -12.89 -5.52
CA ARG A 36 20.52 -12.74 -6.98
C ARG A 36 20.83 -11.30 -7.44
N GLY A 37 21.62 -10.58 -6.64
CA GLY A 37 22.07 -9.22 -6.95
C GLY A 37 21.03 -8.13 -6.70
N GLY A 38 19.99 -8.37 -5.89
CA GLY A 38 19.04 -7.34 -5.52
C GLY A 38 18.18 -7.65 -4.29
N THR A 39 17.32 -6.71 -3.91
CA THR A 39 16.44 -6.85 -2.74
C THR A 39 15.21 -7.67 -3.10
N VAL A 40 15.06 -8.83 -2.46
CA VAL A 40 13.94 -9.77 -2.71
C VAL A 40 12.92 -9.80 -1.58
N TYR A 41 13.26 -9.25 -0.41
CA TYR A 41 12.37 -9.07 0.73
C TYR A 41 12.73 -7.78 1.47
N ALA A 42 11.70 -7.05 1.88
CA ALA A 42 11.81 -5.86 2.71
C ALA A 42 10.67 -5.80 3.73
N LEU A 43 11.02 -5.50 4.96
CA LEU A 43 10.11 -5.11 6.02
C LEU A 43 10.52 -3.73 6.51
N PHE A 44 9.57 -2.80 6.48
CA PHE A 44 9.74 -1.43 6.92
C PHE A 44 8.70 -1.11 7.98
N SER A 45 9.09 -0.54 9.10
CA SER A 45 8.13 -0.10 10.12
C SER A 45 8.51 1.24 10.68
N PHE A 46 7.58 2.19 10.76
CA PHE A 46 7.84 3.55 11.22
C PHE A 46 6.65 4.09 12.04
N LEU A 47 6.94 5.08 12.88
CA LEU A 47 5.92 5.80 13.66
C LEU A 47 5.65 7.15 12.99
N TYR A 48 4.39 7.43 12.68
CA TYR A 48 3.95 8.75 12.25
C TYR A 48 2.75 9.19 13.09
N LYS A 49 2.91 10.30 13.82
CA LYS A 49 2.01 10.70 14.91
C LYS A 49 1.89 9.53 15.91
N ASP A 50 0.68 9.07 16.19
CA ASP A 50 0.40 7.96 17.11
C ASP A 50 0.07 6.64 16.37
N ILE A 51 0.45 6.53 15.10
CA ILE A 51 0.18 5.36 14.26
C ILE A 51 1.48 4.68 13.87
N VAL A 52 1.58 3.39 14.19
CA VAL A 52 2.66 2.53 13.70
C VAL A 52 2.25 1.94 12.36
N PHE A 53 3.04 2.21 11.33
CA PHE A 53 2.92 1.62 10.02
C PHE A 53 3.95 0.49 9.88
N SER A 54 3.55 -0.62 9.28
CA SER A 54 4.42 -1.75 8.95
C SER A 54 4.11 -2.23 7.53
N LEU A 55 5.09 -2.16 6.65
CA LEU A 55 5.01 -2.56 5.25
C LEU A 55 5.93 -3.75 5.05
N GLU A 56 5.43 -4.79 4.41
CA GLU A 56 6.18 -6.00 4.11
C GLU A 56 5.99 -6.37 2.64
N SER A 57 7.08 -6.51 1.90
CA SER A 57 7.06 -6.92 0.50
C SER A 57 8.08 -8.01 0.25
N SER A 58 7.69 -9.02 -0.52
CA SER A 58 8.49 -10.23 -0.75
C SER A 58 8.25 -10.83 -2.12
N TRP A 59 9.33 -11.17 -2.83
CA TRP A 59 9.29 -12.02 -4.03
C TRP A 59 9.52 -13.50 -3.75
N ILE A 60 9.97 -13.84 -2.54
CA ILE A 60 10.30 -15.22 -2.13
C ILE A 60 9.18 -15.87 -1.29
N SER A 61 8.06 -15.18 -1.09
CA SER A 61 6.88 -15.75 -0.43
C SER A 61 6.30 -16.91 -1.27
N PRO A 62 6.02 -18.08 -0.67
CA PRO A 62 5.39 -19.20 -1.38
C PRO A 62 3.95 -18.90 -1.78
N GLU A 63 3.31 -17.94 -1.11
CA GLU A 63 1.92 -17.55 -1.36
C GLU A 63 1.86 -16.11 -1.89
N LYS A 64 1.04 -15.90 -2.92
CA LYS A 64 0.70 -14.57 -3.41
C LYS A 64 -0.32 -13.92 -2.48
N ARG A 65 0.08 -12.84 -1.80
CA ARG A 65 -0.76 -12.14 -0.83
C ARG A 65 -0.66 -10.62 -1.03
N ARG A 66 -1.81 -9.93 -0.99
CA ARG A 66 -1.89 -8.46 -0.88
C ARG A 66 -2.96 -8.11 0.14
N VAL A 67 -2.54 -7.77 1.35
CA VAL A 67 -3.45 -7.55 2.47
C VAL A 67 -3.07 -6.29 3.23
N ILE A 68 -4.05 -5.42 3.46
CA ILE A 68 -3.93 -4.29 4.38
C ILE A 68 -4.64 -4.64 5.67
N LYS A 69 -3.97 -4.45 6.82
CA LYS A 69 -4.57 -4.63 8.14
C LYS A 69 -4.55 -3.31 8.88
N ILE A 70 -5.71 -2.89 9.38
CA ILE A 70 -5.84 -1.69 10.22
C ILE A 70 -6.32 -2.15 11.59
N LEU A 71 -5.54 -1.84 12.61
CA LEU A 71 -5.84 -2.15 14.00
C LEU A 71 -6.17 -0.86 14.73
N THR A 72 -7.37 -0.79 15.30
CA THR A 72 -7.81 0.32 16.16
C THR A 72 -8.12 -0.23 17.55
N PRO A 73 -8.31 0.62 18.58
CA PRO A 73 -8.59 0.16 19.94
C PRO A 73 -9.79 -0.80 20.06
N ASN A 74 -10.78 -0.69 19.17
CA ASN A 74 -12.04 -1.43 19.26
C ASN A 74 -12.32 -2.32 18.04
N THR A 75 -11.56 -2.21 16.96
CA THR A 75 -11.88 -2.88 15.70
C THR A 75 -10.61 -3.23 14.91
N ARG A 76 -10.67 -4.38 14.25
CA ARG A 76 -9.69 -4.81 13.24
C ARG A 76 -10.37 -4.84 11.88
N TYR A 77 -9.73 -4.22 10.90
CA TYR A 77 -10.07 -4.34 9.50
C TYR A 77 -8.99 -5.15 8.79
N GLU A 78 -9.41 -6.08 7.94
CA GLU A 78 -8.54 -6.84 7.07
C GLU A 78 -9.08 -6.76 5.64
N CYS A 79 -8.31 -6.12 4.78
CA CYS A 79 -8.64 -5.90 3.38
C CYS A 79 -7.79 -6.84 2.54
N ASP A 80 -8.41 -7.82 1.88
CA ASP A 80 -7.76 -8.64 0.85
C ASP A 80 -7.94 -7.97 -0.51
N LEU A 81 -6.85 -7.42 -1.05
CA LEU A 81 -6.86 -6.65 -2.29
C LEU A 81 -6.98 -7.54 -3.53
N ILE A 82 -6.59 -8.82 -3.44
CA ILE A 82 -6.73 -9.78 -4.54
C ILE A 82 -8.18 -10.24 -4.61
N ALA A 83 -8.74 -10.69 -3.49
CA ALA A 83 -10.12 -11.13 -3.41
C ALA A 83 -11.12 -9.97 -3.50
N GLN A 84 -10.65 -8.73 -3.29
CA GLN A 84 -11.43 -7.50 -3.17
C GLN A 84 -12.51 -7.63 -2.08
N THR A 85 -12.07 -7.99 -0.86
CA THR A 85 -12.97 -8.15 0.30
C THR A 85 -12.44 -7.41 1.50
N ILE A 86 -13.36 -6.87 2.32
CA ILE A 86 -13.02 -6.28 3.62
C ILE A 86 -13.75 -7.05 4.70
N ARG A 87 -13.00 -7.53 5.69
CA ARG A 87 -13.51 -8.14 6.91
C ARG A 87 -13.30 -7.19 8.08
N LYS A 88 -14.37 -6.90 8.81
CA LYS A 88 -14.35 -6.11 10.04
C LYS A 88 -14.59 -7.05 11.21
N ARG A 89 -13.76 -6.98 12.24
CA ARG A 89 -13.95 -7.68 13.50
C ARG A 89 -13.91 -6.69 14.66
N SER A 90 -15.01 -6.58 15.38
CA SER A 90 -15.07 -5.76 16.59
C SER A 90 -14.53 -6.51 17.81
N LYS A 91 -14.17 -5.78 18.87
CA LYS A 91 -13.77 -6.35 20.16
C LYS A 91 -14.87 -7.22 20.80
N LEU A 92 -16.14 -6.97 20.45
CA LEU A 92 -17.30 -7.75 20.89
C LEU A 92 -17.48 -9.06 20.11
N GLY A 93 -16.56 -9.41 19.22
CA GLY A 93 -16.62 -10.64 18.42
C GLY A 93 -17.52 -10.55 17.19
N ILE A 94 -18.25 -9.45 17.00
CA ILE A 94 -19.07 -9.23 15.80
C ILE A 94 -18.14 -9.17 14.58
N GLN A 95 -18.41 -10.06 13.63
CA GLN A 95 -17.69 -10.14 12.37
C GLN A 95 -18.62 -9.76 11.23
N ASP A 96 -18.27 -8.68 10.55
CA ASP A 96 -18.98 -8.19 9.37
C ASP A 96 -18.07 -8.32 8.15
N SER A 97 -18.66 -8.68 7.02
CA SER A 97 -18.04 -8.53 5.71
C SER A 97 -18.66 -7.33 5.01
N LEU A 98 -17.83 -6.39 4.57
CA LEU A 98 -18.31 -5.31 3.72
C LEU A 98 -18.30 -5.79 2.27
N ILE A 99 -19.44 -5.62 1.59
CA ILE A 99 -19.57 -5.94 0.17
C ILE A 99 -18.92 -4.81 -0.63
N ILE A 100 -17.92 -5.16 -1.43
CA ILE A 100 -17.25 -4.22 -2.34
C ILE A 100 -17.66 -4.58 -3.75
N LYS A 101 -17.98 -3.56 -4.56
CA LYS A 101 -18.17 -3.75 -5.99
C LYS A 101 -16.82 -4.08 -6.60
N LYS A 102 -16.66 -5.32 -7.08
CA LYS A 102 -15.43 -5.73 -7.75
C LYS A 102 -15.24 -4.91 -9.02
N LYS A 103 -14.03 -4.38 -9.19
CA LYS A 103 -13.63 -3.61 -10.36
C LYS A 103 -12.30 -4.15 -10.88
N GLN A 104 -12.01 -3.89 -12.15
CA GLN A 104 -10.69 -4.12 -12.73
C GLN A 104 -9.87 -2.83 -12.55
N PRO A 105 -8.85 -2.82 -11.67
CA PRO A 105 -8.12 -1.58 -11.35
C PRO A 105 -7.50 -0.90 -12.57
N LEU A 106 -6.96 -1.70 -13.50
CA LEU A 106 -6.33 -1.19 -14.72
C LEU A 106 -7.35 -0.52 -15.66
N GLU A 107 -8.57 -1.06 -15.77
CA GLU A 107 -9.62 -0.44 -16.58
C GLU A 107 -10.05 0.91 -15.98
N GLU A 108 -10.15 1.00 -14.65
CA GLU A 108 -10.48 2.25 -13.96
C GLU A 108 -9.36 3.29 -14.11
N GLU A 109 -8.10 2.89 -14.05
CA GLU A 109 -6.94 3.75 -14.28
C GLU A 109 -6.92 4.33 -15.70
N ILE A 110 -7.11 3.48 -16.72
CA ILE A 110 -7.19 3.91 -18.12
C ILE A 110 -8.38 4.85 -18.34
N PHE A 111 -9.54 4.52 -17.77
CA PHE A 111 -10.73 5.35 -17.87
C PHE A 111 -10.53 6.72 -17.19
N ASN A 112 -9.85 6.74 -16.04
CA ASN A 112 -9.49 7.98 -15.36
C ASN A 112 -8.53 8.83 -16.20
N PHE A 113 -7.58 8.22 -16.89
CA PHE A 113 -6.67 8.90 -17.80
C PHE A 113 -7.41 9.48 -19.02
N ILE A 114 -8.37 8.77 -19.60
CA ILE A 114 -9.21 9.28 -20.70
C ILE A 114 -10.02 10.49 -20.25
N LYS A 115 -10.62 10.44 -19.05
CA LYS A 115 -11.32 11.58 -18.46
C LYS A 115 -10.42 12.80 -18.30
N PHE A 116 -9.19 12.60 -17.84
CA PHE A 116 -8.19 13.67 -17.73
C PHE A 116 -7.93 14.34 -19.09
N ILE A 117 -7.70 13.55 -20.16
CA ILE A 117 -7.50 14.08 -21.53
C ILE A 117 -8.71 14.90 -22.00
N ASN A 118 -9.92 14.45 -21.66
CA ASN A 118 -11.17 15.10 -22.06
C ASN A 118 -11.53 16.33 -21.20
N ASN A 119 -10.70 16.72 -20.23
CA ASN A 119 -11.01 17.75 -19.22
C ASN A 119 -12.28 17.43 -18.39
N GLU A 120 -12.60 16.15 -18.23
CA GLU A 120 -13.67 15.68 -17.36
C GLU A 120 -13.19 15.57 -15.91
N PRO A 121 -14.09 15.60 -14.92
CA PRO A 121 -13.73 15.28 -13.53
C PRO A 121 -13.10 13.89 -13.42
N HIS A 122 -11.89 13.84 -12.87
CA HIS A 122 -11.06 12.64 -12.72
C HIS A 122 -10.40 12.62 -11.33
N GLU A 123 -10.00 11.43 -10.89
CA GLU A 123 -9.20 11.26 -9.68
C GLU A 123 -7.79 11.81 -9.91
N LYS A 124 -7.29 12.57 -8.92
CA LYS A 124 -5.96 13.16 -8.98
C LYS A 124 -4.92 12.09 -8.64
N CYS A 125 -4.06 11.82 -9.61
CA CYS A 125 -2.78 11.16 -9.42
C CYS A 125 -1.76 12.01 -10.16
N THR A 126 -0.89 12.69 -9.41
CA THR A 126 0.04 13.68 -9.97
C THR A 126 1.45 13.12 -10.10
N LEU A 127 2.23 13.69 -11.03
CA LEU A 127 3.66 13.35 -11.15
C LEU A 127 4.41 13.73 -9.86
N GLU A 128 4.06 14.85 -9.25
CA GLU A 128 4.65 15.32 -7.99
C GLU A 128 4.42 14.32 -6.84
N GLU A 129 3.23 13.75 -6.75
CA GLU A 129 2.95 12.68 -5.77
C GLU A 129 3.80 11.44 -6.05
N SER A 130 3.95 11.07 -7.32
CA SER A 130 4.72 9.90 -7.74
C SER A 130 6.21 10.06 -7.48
N ILE A 131 6.78 11.23 -7.78
CA ILE A 131 8.18 11.57 -7.46
C ILE A 131 8.41 11.49 -5.96
N LYS A 132 7.48 12.01 -5.15
CA LYS A 132 7.62 11.97 -3.71
C LYS A 132 7.53 10.55 -3.13
N ASN A 133 6.70 9.69 -3.71
CA ASN A 133 6.72 8.26 -3.37
C ASN A 133 8.08 7.64 -3.68
N LEU A 134 8.64 7.97 -4.86
CA LEU A 134 9.95 7.48 -5.30
C LEU A 134 11.08 7.95 -4.38
N GLU A 135 11.10 9.22 -3.99
CA GLU A 135 12.07 9.77 -3.03
C GLU A 135 12.04 9.00 -1.71
N ILE A 136 10.84 8.73 -1.18
CA ILE A 136 10.66 7.98 0.07
C ILE A 136 11.22 6.56 -0.03
N VAL A 137 10.92 5.82 -1.11
CA VAL A 137 11.40 4.44 -1.24
C VAL A 137 12.90 4.37 -1.52
N CYS A 138 13.47 5.33 -2.24
CA CYS A 138 14.91 5.39 -2.51
C CYS A 138 15.74 5.71 -1.26
N GLU A 139 15.19 6.41 -0.26
CA GLU A 139 15.84 6.58 1.05
C GLU A 139 15.98 5.25 1.84
N HIS A 140 15.34 4.17 1.38
CA HIS A 140 15.23 2.90 2.10
C HIS A 140 15.76 1.66 1.33
N GLU A 141 16.45 1.86 0.20
CA GLU A 141 17.18 0.82 -0.58
C GLU A 141 18.58 0.48 -0.02
#